data_AF-A0A914F2X7-F1
#
_entry.id   AF-A0A914F2X7-F1
#
_cell.length_a   1.000
_cell.length_b   1.000
_cell.length_c   1.000
_cell.angle_alpha   90.00
_cell.angle_beta   90.00
_cell.angle_gamma   90.00
#
_symmetry.space_group_name_H-M   'P 1'
#
loop_
_entity.id
_entity.type
_entity.pdbx_description
1 polymer ?
#
loop_
_entity_poly.entity_id
_entity_poly.type
_entity_poly.pdbx_seq_one_letter_code
_entity_poly.pdbx_strand_id
1 'polypeptide(L)'
;MPSWNKVVFLAISFAILIQLMALVWSVLAFVLKDHRQIQMFILIGLSVIICYLLAIVITNFATNDIATFDNKEKIGVGYSYYITCGGFFFSFITILFGIVAAKSAKKSGNEYTEDVYHW
;
A
#
# COMPACT_ATOMS: atom_id res chain seq x y z
N MET A 1 -19.30 -21.71 1.29
CA MET A 1 -18.66 -20.39 1.54
C MET A 1 -19.39 -19.34 0.70
N PRO A 2 -19.88 -18.24 1.29
CA PRO A 2 -20.51 -17.16 0.54
C PRO A 2 -19.52 -16.57 -0.47
N SER A 3 -20.00 -16.18 -1.66
CA SER A 3 -19.18 -15.74 -2.79
C SER A 3 -18.28 -14.54 -2.46
N TRP A 4 -18.73 -13.65 -1.57
CA TRP A 4 -17.98 -12.46 -1.16
C TRP A 4 -16.67 -12.80 -0.40
N ASN A 5 -16.65 -13.89 0.37
CA ASN A 5 -15.43 -14.35 1.06
C ASN A 5 -14.32 -14.72 0.07
N LYS A 6 -14.68 -15.22 -1.13
CA LYS A 6 -13.70 -15.55 -2.17
C LYS A 6 -13.08 -14.29 -2.76
N VAL A 7 -13.87 -13.23 -2.96
CA VAL A 7 -13.39 -11.94 -3.48
C VAL A 7 -12.46 -11.27 -2.48
N VAL A 8 -12.83 -11.26 -1.19
CA VAL A 8 -11.99 -10.73 -0.12
C VAL A 8 -10.68 -11.50 -0.02
N PHE A 9 -10.73 -12.83 -0.03
CA PHE A 9 -9.53 -13.66 0.02
C PHE A 9 -8.60 -13.40 -1.19
N LEU A 10 -9.16 -13.26 -2.39
CA LEU A 10 -8.42 -12.96 -3.60
C LEU A 10 -7.77 -11.57 -3.52
N ALA A 11 -8.50 -10.56 -3.04
CA ALA A 11 -7.98 -9.19 -2.89
C ALA A 11 -6.84 -9.11 -1.85
N ILE A 12 -6.97 -9.80 -0.72
CA ILE A 12 -5.90 -9.89 0.30
C ILE A 12 -4.68 -10.62 -0.28
N SER A 13 -4.90 -11.72 -1.00
CA SER A 13 -3.80 -12.47 -1.64
C SER A 13 -3.05 -11.60 -2.65
N PHE A 14 -3.78 -10.82 -3.47
CA PHE A 14 -3.18 -9.86 -4.39
C PHE A 14 -2.40 -8.75 -3.66
N ALA A 15 -2.95 -8.20 -2.58
CA ALA A 15 -2.27 -7.20 -1.77
C ALA A 15 -0.94 -7.72 -1.21
N ILE A 16 -0.91 -8.97 -0.74
CA ILE A 16 0.32 -9.63 -0.25
C ILE A 16 1.35 -9.76 -1.38
N LEU A 17 0.94 -10.19 -2.58
CA LEU A 17 1.85 -10.32 -3.72
C LEU A 17 2.47 -8.97 -4.11
N ILE A 18 1.64 -7.91 -4.16
CA ILE A 18 2.13 -6.55 -4.45
C ILE A 18 3.09 -6.08 -3.36
N GLN A 19 2.81 -6.38 -2.08
CA GLN A 19 3.69 -6.04 -0.97
C GLN A 19 5.04 -6.75 -1.07
N LEU A 20 5.07 -8.03 -1.46
CA LEU A 20 6.30 -8.76 -1.71
C LEU A 20 7.10 -8.16 -2.88
N MET A 21 6.41 -7.78 -3.97
CA MET A 21 7.06 -7.07 -5.08
C MET A 21 7.64 -5.73 -4.63
N ALA A 22 6.92 -4.97 -3.81
CA ALA A 22 7.41 -3.72 -3.24
C ALA A 22 8.65 -3.95 -2.35
N LEU A 23 8.67 -5.03 -1.55
CA LEU A 23 9.85 -5.41 -0.76
C LEU A 23 11.06 -5.68 -1.66
N VAL A 24 10.90 -6.50 -2.70
CA VAL A 24 11.98 -6.80 -3.67
C VAL A 24 12.48 -5.51 -4.32
N TRP A 25 11.56 -4.63 -4.71
CA TRP A 25 11.90 -3.35 -5.33
C TRP A 25 12.65 -2.41 -4.37
N SER A 26 12.30 -2.43 -3.08
CA SER A 26 13.00 -1.65 -2.06
C SER A 26 14.44 -2.11 -1.83
N VAL A 27 14.69 -3.42 -1.90
CA VAL A 27 16.05 -3.99 -1.83
C VAL A 27 16.86 -3.59 -3.07
N LEU A 28 16.25 -3.69 -4.27
CA LEU A 28 16.88 -3.25 -5.51
C LEU A 28 17.22 -1.74 -5.47
N ALA A 29 16.37 -0.93 -4.85
CA ALA A 29 16.62 0.50 -4.70
C ALA A 29 17.77 0.85 -3.77
N PHE A 30 18.10 -0.04 -2.84
CA PHE A 30 19.28 0.10 -2.00
C PHE A 30 20.57 -0.22 -2.78
N VAL A 31 20.51 -1.19 -3.70
CA VAL A 31 21.65 -1.63 -4.52
C VAL A 31 21.92 -0.67 -5.69
N LEU A 32 20.87 -0.26 -6.41
CA LEU A 32 20.94 0.57 -7.61
C LEU A 32 20.67 2.04 -7.26
N LYS A 33 21.72 2.76 -6.85
CA LYS A 33 21.64 4.15 -6.38
C LYS A 33 21.22 5.17 -7.45
N ASP A 34 21.50 4.89 -8.73
CA ASP A 34 21.35 5.87 -9.82
C ASP A 34 19.89 6.19 -10.19
N HIS A 35 18.93 5.40 -9.73
CA HIS A 35 17.50 5.57 -10.07
C HIS A 35 16.58 5.64 -8.85
N ARG A 36 17.13 6.04 -7.69
CA ARG A 36 16.41 6.05 -6.41
C ARG A 36 15.09 6.85 -6.46
N GLN A 37 15.04 7.94 -7.21
CA GLN A 37 13.81 8.74 -7.35
C GLN A 37 12.70 7.98 -8.09
N ILE A 38 13.02 7.34 -9.21
CA ILE A 38 12.04 6.55 -10.00
C ILE A 38 11.55 5.36 -9.17
N GLN A 39 12.48 4.68 -8.47
CA GLN A 39 12.14 3.55 -7.61
C GLN A 39 11.22 3.96 -6.45
N MET A 40 11.43 5.13 -5.84
CA MET A 40 10.54 5.68 -4.81
C MET A 40 9.13 5.92 -5.36
N PHE A 41 8.99 6.46 -6.57
CA PHE A 41 7.66 6.64 -7.19
C PHE A 41 6.95 5.33 -7.48
N ILE A 42 7.67 4.30 -7.93
CA ILE A 42 7.11 2.96 -8.14
C ILE A 42 6.60 2.38 -6.82
N LEU A 43 7.38 2.48 -5.74
CA LEU A 43 6.99 2.01 -4.41
C LEU A 43 5.76 2.74 -3.87
N ILE A 44 5.67 4.06 -4.06
CA ILE A 44 4.49 4.85 -3.71
C ILE A 44 3.28 4.36 -4.51
N GLY A 45 3.43 4.17 -5.83
CA GLY A 45 2.36 3.69 -6.70
C GLY A 45 1.82 2.32 -6.27
N LEU A 46 2.71 1.36 -5.97
CA LEU A 46 2.32 0.05 -5.46
C LEU A 46 1.58 0.15 -4.13
N SER A 47 2.04 1.03 -3.23
CA SER A 47 1.40 1.25 -1.93
C SER A 47 -0.01 1.86 -2.07
N VAL A 48 -0.22 2.75 -3.04
CA VAL A 48 -1.55 3.31 -3.38
C VAL A 48 -2.51 2.20 -3.84
N ILE A 49 -2.04 1.29 -4.71
CA ILE A 49 -2.86 0.16 -5.20
C ILE A 49 -3.27 -0.74 -4.03
N ILE A 50 -2.34 -1.08 -3.13
CA ILE A 50 -2.64 -1.88 -1.94
C ILE A 50 -3.68 -1.17 -1.06
N CYS A 51 -3.47 0.12 -0.81
CA CYS A 51 -4.38 0.94 -0.01
C CYS A 51 -5.82 0.90 -0.58
N TYR A 52 -5.96 1.03 -1.91
CA TYR A 52 -7.25 0.94 -2.59
C TYR A 52 -7.89 -0.46 -2.49
N LEU A 53 -7.11 -1.52 -2.70
CA LEU A 53 -7.60 -2.90 -2.57
C LEU A 53 -8.09 -3.19 -1.14
N LEU A 54 -7.33 -2.79 -0.13
CA LEU A 54 -7.70 -2.97 1.28
C LEU A 54 -8.94 -2.13 1.63
N ALA A 55 -9.07 -0.91 1.10
CA ALA A 55 -10.26 -0.09 1.30
C ALA A 55 -11.54 -0.77 0.76
N ILE A 56 -11.46 -1.40 -0.43
CA ILE A 56 -12.57 -2.18 -0.99
C ILE A 56 -12.93 -3.35 -0.07
N VAL A 57 -11.94 -4.06 0.46
CA VAL A 57 -12.15 -5.19 1.37
C VAL A 57 -12.82 -4.73 2.67
N ILE A 58 -12.31 -3.67 3.30
CA ILE A 58 -12.87 -3.09 4.53
C ILE A 58 -14.32 -2.64 4.30
N THR A 59 -14.59 -1.98 3.17
CA THR A 59 -15.94 -1.53 2.81
C THR A 59 -16.89 -2.71 2.65
N ASN A 60 -16.46 -3.80 1.99
CA ASN A 60 -17.26 -5.02 1.87
C ASN A 60 -17.52 -5.71 3.22
N PHE A 61 -16.55 -5.71 4.13
CA PHE A 61 -16.79 -6.22 5.48
C PHE A 61 -17.82 -5.36 6.22
N ALA A 62 -17.70 -4.03 6.16
CA ALA A 62 -18.60 -3.10 6.83
C ALA A 62 -20.04 -3.18 6.29
N THR A 63 -20.23 -3.25 4.96
CA THR A 63 -21.57 -3.36 4.37
C THR A 63 -22.25 -4.68 4.72
N ASN A 64 -21.50 -5.79 4.75
CA ASN A 64 -22.06 -7.08 5.14
C ASN A 64 -22.38 -7.15 6.63
N ASP A 65 -21.56 -6.54 7.50
CA ASP A 65 -21.82 -6.48 8.94
C ASP A 65 -23.12 -5.69 9.23
N ILE A 66 -23.30 -4.54 8.56
CA ILE A 66 -24.53 -3.74 8.65
C ILE A 66 -25.76 -4.54 8.18
N ALA A 67 -25.64 -5.24 7.04
CA ALA A 67 -26.74 -6.07 6.51
C ALA A 67 -27.09 -7.26 7.43
N THR A 68 -26.12 -7.76 8.20
CA THR A 68 -26.34 -8.86 9.14
C THR A 68 -26.94 -8.36 10.45
N PHE A 69 -26.56 -7.16 10.90
CA PHE A 69 -27.12 -6.52 12.09
C PHE A 69 -28.63 -6.25 11.96
N ASP A 70 -29.09 -5.91 10.75
CA ASP A 70 -30.52 -5.71 10.43
C ASP A 70 -31.33 -7.02 10.53
N ASN A 71 -30.66 -8.18 10.36
CA ASN A 71 -31.24 -9.51 10.54
C ASN A 71 -31.20 -10.03 11.99
N LYS A 72 -30.83 -9.18 12.97
CA LYS A 72 -30.69 -9.51 14.41
C LYS A 72 -29.65 -10.59 14.76
N GLU A 73 -28.88 -11.08 13.78
CA GLU A 73 -27.71 -11.92 14.05
C GLU A 73 -26.49 -11.03 14.29
N LYS A 74 -26.03 -10.95 15.54
CA LYS A 74 -24.74 -10.33 15.86
C LYS A 74 -23.61 -11.26 15.41
N ILE A 75 -23.23 -11.17 14.14
CA ILE A 75 -21.97 -11.78 13.67
C ILE A 75 -20.87 -10.76 14.01
N GLY A 76 -20.07 -11.05 15.03
CA GLY A 76 -18.94 -10.17 15.38
C GLY A 76 -17.92 -10.10 14.25
N VAL A 77 -17.37 -8.91 14.01
CA VAL A 77 -16.25 -8.69 13.07
C VAL A 77 -15.06 -9.58 13.45
N GLY A 78 -14.68 -10.47 12.53
CA GLY A 78 -13.56 -11.39 12.73
C GLY A 78 -12.19 -10.68 12.78
N TYR A 79 -11.20 -11.36 13.36
CA TYR A 79 -9.82 -10.84 13.49
C TYR A 79 -9.20 -10.37 12.16
N SER A 80 -9.62 -10.96 11.04
CA SER A 80 -9.21 -10.56 9.68
C SER A 80 -9.57 -9.12 9.31
N TYR A 81 -10.68 -8.58 9.84
CA TYR A 81 -11.07 -7.18 9.61
C TYR A 81 -10.05 -6.22 10.24
N TYR A 82 -9.66 -6.48 11.49
CA TYR A 82 -8.69 -5.66 12.20
C TYR A 82 -7.30 -5.72 11.55
N ILE A 83 -6.85 -6.89 11.10
CA ILE A 83 -5.61 -7.04 10.32
C ILE A 83 -5.69 -6.20 9.03
N THR A 84 -6.80 -6.26 8.32
CA THR A 84 -6.99 -5.51 7.06
C THR A 84 -6.94 -4.01 7.31
N CYS A 85 -7.58 -3.51 8.38
CA CYS A 85 -7.50 -2.12 8.79
C CYS A 85 -6.06 -1.70 9.14
N GLY A 86 -5.34 -2.53 9.90
CA GLY A 86 -3.93 -2.29 10.22
C GLY A 86 -3.06 -2.21 8.97
N GLY A 87 -3.25 -3.13 8.02
CA GLY A 87 -2.59 -3.11 6.72
C GLY A 87 -2.88 -1.83 5.93
N PHE A 88 -4.13 -1.36 5.92
CA PHE A 88 -4.52 -0.13 5.27
C PHE A 88 -3.79 1.09 5.86
N PHE A 89 -3.79 1.24 7.19
CA PHE A 89 -3.08 2.34 7.85
C PHE A 89 -1.57 2.28 7.59
N PHE A 90 -0.97 1.09 7.61
CA PHE A 90 0.45 0.92 7.31
C PHE A 90 0.77 1.33 5.86
N SER A 91 -0.02 0.90 4.89
CA SER A 91 0.14 1.31 3.49
C SER A 91 -0.05 2.81 3.31
N PHE A 92 -1.03 3.41 3.99
CA PHE A 92 -1.27 4.85 3.96
C PHE A 92 -0.07 5.65 4.50
N ILE A 93 0.47 5.24 5.64
CA ILE A 93 1.68 5.84 6.23
C ILE A 93 2.87 5.70 5.27
N THR A 94 3.03 4.54 4.63
CA THR A 94 4.10 4.29 3.66
C THR A 94 4.03 5.25 2.47
N ILE A 95 2.83 5.57 1.98
CA ILE A 95 2.63 6.58 0.92
C ILE A 95 3.10 7.96 1.37
N LEU A 96 2.71 8.39 2.58
CA LEU A 96 3.10 9.70 3.12
C LEU A 96 4.61 9.83 3.25
N PHE A 97 5.28 8.85 3.87
CA PHE A 97 6.73 8.82 4.00
C PHE A 97 7.42 8.71 2.64
N GLY A 98 6.88 7.92 1.72
CA GLY A 98 7.39 7.80 0.36
C GLY A 98 7.38 9.13 -0.38
N ILE A 99 6.30 9.91 -0.30
CA ILE A 99 6.20 11.24 -0.91
C ILE A 99 7.25 12.20 -0.35
N VAL A 100 7.45 12.20 0.98
CA VAL A 100 8.47 13.03 1.63
C VAL A 100 9.88 12.62 1.18
N ALA A 101 10.16 11.31 1.13
CA ALA A 101 11.43 10.77 0.67
C ALA A 101 11.71 11.10 -0.81
N ALA A 102 10.70 11.01 -1.68
CA ALA A 102 10.81 11.36 -3.09
C ALA A 102 11.10 12.85 -3.29
N LYS A 103 10.46 13.73 -2.50
CA LYS A 103 10.76 15.17 -2.51
C LYS A 103 12.19 15.47 -2.04
N SER A 104 12.67 14.80 -0.99
CA SER A 104 14.04 14.96 -0.50
C SER A 104 15.08 14.46 -1.51
N ALA A 105 14.82 13.34 -2.19
CA ALA A 105 15.71 12.80 -3.21
C ALA A 105 15.83 13.73 -4.42
N LYS A 106 14.75 14.41 -4.82
CA LYS A 106 14.75 15.40 -5.91
C LYS A 106 15.64 16.61 -5.60
N LYS A 107 15.71 17.05 -4.34
CA LYS A 107 16.55 18.19 -3.94
C LYS A 107 18.04 17.85 -4.06
N SER A 108 18.45 16.67 -3.57
CA SER A 108 19.85 16.24 -3.65
C SER A 108 20.32 16.02 -5.09
N GLY A 109 19.49 15.47 -5.99
CA GLY A 109 19.85 15.29 -7.39
C GLY A 109 20.06 16.60 -8.17
N ASN A 110 19.36 17.67 -7.79
CA ASN A 110 19.48 18.98 -8.44
C ASN A 110 20.79 19.71 -8.05
N GLU A 111 21.22 19.57 -6.78
CA GLU A 111 22.48 20.15 -6.29
C GLU A 111 23.69 19.54 -7.04
N TYR A 112 23.69 18.21 -7.27
CA TYR A 112 24.77 17.57 -8.05
C TYR A 112 24.82 17.97 -9.53
N THR A 113 23.69 18.31 -10.15
CA THR A 113 23.70 18.79 -11.55
C THR A 113 24.24 20.21 -11.65
N GLU A 114 23.95 21.11 -10.70
CA GLU A 114 24.51 22.47 -10.74
C GLU A 114 26.05 22.45 -10.63
N ASP A 115 26.62 21.57 -9.79
CA ASP A 115 28.07 21.45 -9.63
C ASP A 115 28.80 20.89 -10.87
N VAL A 116 28.10 20.22 -11.80
CA VAL A 116 28.69 19.67 -13.03
C VAL A 116 28.71 20.68 -14.18
N TYR A 117 27.81 21.67 -14.18
CA TYR A 117 27.75 22.70 -15.24
C TYR A 117 28.60 23.94 -14.98
N HIS A 118 29.32 24.00 -13.85
CA HIS A 118 30.19 25.11 -13.48
C HIS A 118 31.70 24.86 -13.68
N TRP A 119 32.08 23.80 -14.42
CA TRP A 119 33.48 23.54 -14.82
C TRP A 119 33.75 23.98 -16.25
#